data_AF-A0A8J7H1E6-F1
#
_entry.id   AF-A0A8J7H1E6-F1
#
_cell.length_a   1.000
_cell.length_b   1.000
_cell.length_c   1.000
_cell.angle_alpha   90.00
_cell.angle_beta   90.00
_cell.angle_gamma   90.00
#
_symmetry.space_group_name_H-M   'P 1'
#
loop_
_entity.id
_entity.type
_entity.pdbx_description
1 polymer ?
#
loop_
_entity_poly.entity_id
_entity_poly.type
_entity_poly.pdbx_seq_one_letter_code
_entity_poly.pdbx_strand_id
1 'polypeptide(L)'
;MRLDRLTNKFQLALADAQSLALGKDHQFIDPLHVMSALLQQEGGTLSPLLTTAGVNAVRLKADIEQAIARLPQVQGVDGDVQPSNEFVRTLNLCDKIAQKRGDAFISSELFLLAALDTRGTLSDLLARAGATKEAVSKAIDQIRGGEQVNDQNAEDQRQELKKFTIDLTERAEQGKLDPVIGRDEEIRRTIQVLQRRTKNLWSPPFLQHRFLIN
;
A
#
# COMPACT_ATOMS: atom_id res chain seq x y z
N MET A 1 18.34 6.61 3.59
CA MET A 1 17.40 5.67 2.94
C MET A 1 17.91 5.32 1.54
N ARG A 2 17.67 4.08 1.08
CA ARG A 2 17.95 3.59 -0.27
C ARG A 2 16.67 3.61 -1.11
N LEU A 3 16.64 4.35 -2.23
CA LEU A 3 15.45 4.50 -3.09
C LEU A 3 15.04 3.19 -3.79
N ASP A 4 16.01 2.31 -4.04
CA ASP A 4 15.80 0.98 -4.62
C ASP A 4 15.06 0.01 -3.66
N ARG A 5 14.85 0.41 -2.40
CA ARG A 5 14.02 -0.33 -1.45
C ARG A 5 12.56 0.13 -1.41
N LEU A 6 12.15 1.08 -2.23
CA LEU A 6 10.73 1.46 -2.33
C LEU A 6 9.98 0.47 -3.22
N THR A 7 8.72 0.19 -2.92
CA THR A 7 7.82 -0.55 -3.84
C THR A 7 7.60 0.24 -5.13
N ASN A 8 7.25 -0.45 -6.22
CA ASN A 8 7.03 0.19 -7.52
C ASN A 8 5.91 1.23 -7.48
N LYS A 9 4.80 0.91 -6.79
CA LYS A 9 3.71 1.87 -6.56
C LYS A 9 4.16 3.12 -5.83
N PHE A 10 5.02 2.98 -4.81
CA PHE A 10 5.51 4.14 -4.09
C PHE A 10 6.51 4.96 -4.92
N GLN A 11 7.37 4.31 -5.71
CA GLN A 11 8.27 5.01 -6.65
C GLN A 11 7.49 5.84 -7.66
N LEU A 12 6.43 5.27 -8.24
CA LEU A 12 5.54 5.99 -9.17
C LEU A 12 4.91 7.20 -8.49
N ALA A 13 4.39 7.06 -7.26
CA ALA A 13 3.81 8.18 -6.54
C ALA A 13 4.82 9.30 -6.22
N LEU A 14 6.10 8.97 -6.02
CA LEU A 14 7.15 9.98 -5.87
C LEU A 14 7.42 10.73 -7.17
N ALA A 15 7.41 10.05 -8.32
CA ALA A 15 7.54 10.67 -9.63
C ALA A 15 6.32 11.57 -9.97
N ASP A 16 5.12 11.13 -9.61
CA ASP A 16 3.89 11.92 -9.76
C ASP A 16 3.92 13.15 -8.84
N ALA A 17 4.42 13.01 -7.61
CA ALA A 17 4.58 14.12 -6.68
C ALA A 17 5.61 15.15 -7.16
N GLN A 18 6.72 14.70 -7.76
CA GLN A 18 7.69 15.57 -8.41
C GLN A 18 7.05 16.34 -9.57
N SER A 19 6.31 15.65 -10.42
CA SER A 19 5.58 16.26 -11.54
C SER A 19 4.54 17.28 -11.07
N LEU A 20 3.85 17.00 -9.96
CA LEU A 20 2.90 17.90 -9.34
C LEU A 20 3.57 19.16 -8.79
N ALA A 21 4.73 19.03 -8.12
CA ALA A 21 5.49 20.18 -7.62
C ALA A 21 5.96 21.07 -8.78
N LEU A 22 6.49 20.46 -9.84
CA LEU A 22 6.90 21.15 -11.08
C LEU A 22 5.74 21.89 -11.73
N GLY A 23 4.59 21.21 -11.93
CA GLY A 23 3.41 21.81 -12.55
C GLY A 23 2.73 22.90 -11.71
N LYS A 24 3.16 23.10 -10.47
CA LYS A 24 2.69 24.17 -9.56
C LYS A 24 3.74 25.23 -9.28
N ASP A 25 4.88 25.19 -9.98
CA ASP A 25 6.02 26.09 -9.78
C ASP A 25 6.55 26.09 -8.34
N HIS A 26 6.48 24.94 -7.65
CA HIS A 26 7.04 24.78 -6.31
C HIS A 26 8.49 24.32 -6.40
N GLN A 27 9.41 25.05 -5.74
CA GLN A 27 10.84 24.71 -5.73
C GLN A 27 11.15 23.39 -5.03
N PHE A 28 10.28 22.96 -4.10
CA PHE A 28 10.52 21.78 -3.27
C PHE A 28 9.42 20.74 -3.37
N ILE A 29 9.83 19.46 -3.36
CA ILE A 29 8.93 18.33 -3.16
C ILE A 29 8.61 18.24 -1.67
N ASP A 30 7.44 18.74 -1.31
CA ASP A 30 6.83 18.67 0.02
C ASP A 30 6.07 17.35 0.27
N PRO A 31 5.98 16.82 1.51
CA PRO A 31 5.12 15.67 1.84
C PRO A 31 3.68 15.80 1.36
N LEU A 32 3.14 17.02 1.28
CA LEU A 32 1.79 17.28 0.77
C LEU A 32 1.63 16.79 -0.69
N HIS A 33 2.65 16.98 -1.53
CA HIS A 33 2.59 16.50 -2.93
C HIS A 33 2.54 14.98 -3.00
N VAL A 34 3.35 14.31 -2.16
CA VAL A 34 3.39 12.85 -2.09
C VAL A 34 2.07 12.28 -1.60
N MET A 35 1.49 12.87 -0.56
CA MET A 35 0.18 12.45 -0.08
C MET A 35 -0.92 12.68 -1.14
N SER A 36 -0.89 13.81 -1.85
CA SER A 36 -1.83 14.09 -2.95
C SER A 36 -1.70 13.05 -4.07
N ALA A 37 -0.47 12.76 -4.51
CA ALA A 37 -0.21 11.74 -5.53
C ALA A 37 -0.71 10.36 -5.09
N LEU A 38 -0.42 9.94 -3.85
CA LEU A 38 -0.87 8.66 -3.30
C LEU A 38 -2.41 8.55 -3.20
N LEU A 39 -3.10 9.65 -2.89
CA LEU A 39 -4.57 9.70 -2.84
C LEU A 39 -5.22 9.64 -4.23
N GLN A 40 -4.53 10.14 -5.25
CA GLN A 40 -5.01 10.19 -6.63
C GLN A 40 -4.58 8.97 -7.45
N GLN A 41 -3.65 8.17 -6.94
CA GLN A 41 -3.10 7.01 -7.62
C GLN A 41 -4.18 5.95 -7.89
N GLU A 42 -4.37 5.60 -9.17
CA GLU A 42 -5.29 4.53 -9.55
C GLU A 42 -4.82 3.17 -9.02
N GLY A 43 -5.75 2.44 -8.41
CA GLY A 43 -5.44 1.18 -7.73
C GLY A 43 -4.46 1.36 -6.56
N GLY A 44 -4.35 2.57 -5.99
CA GLY A 44 -3.54 2.82 -4.80
C GLY A 44 -4.10 2.15 -3.54
N THR A 45 -3.22 1.84 -2.59
CA THR A 45 -3.58 1.21 -1.31
C THR A 45 -4.06 2.21 -0.25
N LEU A 46 -3.79 3.51 -0.40
CA LEU A 46 -4.10 4.52 0.62
C LEU A 46 -5.60 4.81 0.78
N SER A 47 -6.35 4.99 -0.31
CA SER A 47 -7.79 5.28 -0.22
C SER A 47 -8.59 4.22 0.56
N PRO A 48 -8.45 2.91 0.28
CA PRO A 48 -9.11 1.89 1.09
C PRO A 48 -8.57 1.86 2.52
N LEU A 49 -7.27 2.10 2.72
CA LEU A 49 -6.67 2.16 4.05
C LEU A 49 -7.23 3.28 4.92
N LEU A 50 -7.39 4.48 4.36
CA LEU A 50 -7.99 5.62 5.07
C LEU A 50 -9.44 5.32 5.46
N THR A 51 -10.18 4.64 4.58
CA THR A 51 -11.54 4.17 4.88
C THR A 51 -11.55 3.22 6.07
N THR A 52 -10.67 2.21 6.06
CA THR A 52 -10.52 1.25 7.17
C THR A 52 -10.08 1.93 8.47
N ALA A 53 -9.25 2.98 8.38
CA ALA A 53 -8.80 3.77 9.53
C ALA A 53 -9.85 4.78 10.03
N GLY A 54 -11.03 4.87 9.39
CA GLY A 54 -12.09 5.81 9.78
C GLY A 54 -11.77 7.28 9.44
N VAL A 55 -10.83 7.53 8.53
CA VAL A 55 -10.41 8.87 8.12
C VAL A 55 -11.34 9.41 7.04
N ASN A 56 -11.74 10.67 7.17
CA ASN A 56 -12.52 11.34 6.13
C ASN A 56 -11.62 11.69 4.93
N ALA A 57 -11.46 10.74 4.01
CA ALA A 57 -10.60 10.88 2.82
C ALA A 57 -11.04 12.02 1.88
N VAL A 58 -12.34 12.27 1.75
CA VAL A 58 -12.87 13.35 0.91
C VAL A 58 -12.43 14.71 1.44
N ARG A 59 -12.62 14.94 2.75
CA ARG A 59 -12.18 16.17 3.40
C ARG A 59 -10.65 16.31 3.35
N LEU A 60 -9.92 15.23 3.65
CA LEU A 60 -8.46 15.23 3.64
C LEU A 60 -7.91 15.63 2.27
N LYS A 61 -8.49 15.11 1.17
CA LYS A 61 -8.07 15.47 -0.19
C LYS A 61 -8.25 16.96 -0.46
N ALA A 62 -9.42 17.52 -0.12
CA ALA A 62 -9.69 18.94 -0.29
C ALA A 62 -8.74 19.81 0.56
N ASP A 63 -8.50 19.43 1.80
CA ASP A 63 -7.61 20.16 2.71
C ASP A 63 -6.15 20.13 2.22
N ILE A 64 -5.69 19.00 1.67
CA ILE A 64 -4.36 18.87 1.06
C ILE A 64 -4.24 19.73 -0.19
N GLU A 65 -5.22 19.70 -1.08
CA GLU A 65 -5.23 20.54 -2.30
C GLU A 65 -5.14 22.04 -1.95
N GLN A 66 -5.87 22.47 -0.93
CA GLN A 66 -5.79 23.84 -0.41
C GLN A 66 -4.42 24.17 0.19
N ALA A 67 -3.80 23.23 0.92
CA ALA A 67 -2.49 23.43 1.50
C ALA A 67 -1.40 23.51 0.42
N ILE A 68 -1.46 22.67 -0.61
CA ILE A 68 -0.56 22.72 -1.77
C ILE A 68 -0.68 24.08 -2.46
N ALA A 69 -1.89 24.60 -2.67
CA ALA A 69 -2.10 25.90 -3.31
C ALA A 69 -1.52 27.10 -2.52
N ARG A 70 -1.18 26.90 -1.24
CA ARG A 70 -0.57 27.93 -0.37
C ARG A 70 0.94 27.83 -0.28
N LEU A 71 1.55 26.79 -0.87
CA LEU A 71 3.00 26.65 -0.85
C LEU A 71 3.66 27.78 -1.67
N PRO A 72 4.88 28.21 -1.30
CA PRO A 72 5.60 29.23 -2.06
C PRO A 72 5.87 28.79 -3.50
N GLN A 73 5.54 29.67 -4.44
CA GLN A 73 5.85 29.50 -5.86
C GLN A 73 7.12 30.28 -6.21
N VAL A 74 7.98 29.69 -7.03
CA VAL A 74 9.22 30.32 -7.49
C VAL A 74 9.24 30.28 -9.01
N GLN A 75 9.21 31.46 -9.63
CA GLN A 75 9.33 31.61 -11.08
C GLN A 75 10.80 31.70 -11.48
N GLY A 76 11.15 31.15 -12.65
CA GLY A 76 12.50 31.26 -13.22
C GLY A 76 13.49 30.18 -12.78
N VAL A 77 13.00 29.05 -12.28
CA VAL A 77 13.81 27.85 -12.03
C VAL A 77 13.73 26.94 -13.26
N ASP A 78 14.86 26.39 -13.73
CA ASP A 78 14.97 25.56 -14.95
C ASP A 78 14.34 24.16 -14.81
N GLY A 79 13.20 24.04 -14.12
CA GLY A 79 12.51 22.78 -13.91
C GLY A 79 13.22 21.82 -12.95
N ASP A 80 14.14 22.32 -12.12
CA ASP A 80 14.77 21.51 -11.08
C ASP A 80 14.06 21.69 -9.73
N VAL A 81 13.53 20.58 -9.20
CA VAL A 81 12.85 20.54 -7.89
C VAL A 81 13.61 19.64 -6.94
N GLN A 82 13.77 20.13 -5.71
CA GLN A 82 14.58 19.46 -4.71
C GLN A 82 13.70 18.88 -3.60
N PRO A 83 14.05 17.75 -2.98
CA PRO A 83 13.34 17.25 -1.80
C PRO A 83 13.34 18.29 -0.67
N SER A 84 12.19 18.58 -0.08
CA SER A 84 12.12 19.40 1.13
C SER A 84 12.76 18.66 2.32
N ASN A 85 13.26 19.41 3.31
CA ASN A 85 13.79 18.83 4.55
C ASN A 85 12.76 17.98 5.29
N GLU A 86 11.49 18.40 5.26
CA GLU A 86 10.39 17.64 5.88
C GLU A 86 10.19 16.31 5.15
N PHE A 87 10.12 16.33 3.82
CA PHE A 87 10.00 15.12 3.01
C PHE A 87 11.14 14.12 3.24
N VAL A 88 12.38 14.58 3.27
CA VAL A 88 13.54 13.71 3.56
C VAL A 88 13.44 13.08 4.95
N ARG A 89 12.97 13.82 5.96
CA ARG A 89 12.74 13.28 7.30
C ARG A 89 11.63 12.23 7.31
N THR A 90 10.52 12.47 6.63
CA THR A 90 9.41 11.52 6.51
C THR A 90 9.87 10.23 5.85
N LEU A 91 10.65 10.30 4.76
CA LEU A 91 11.21 9.12 4.08
C LEU A 91 12.14 8.30 4.98
N ASN A 92 13.04 8.96 5.73
CA ASN A 92 13.91 8.26 6.67
C ASN A 92 13.12 7.57 7.80
N LEU A 93 11.98 8.17 8.20
CA LEU A 93 11.08 7.55 9.15
C LEU A 93 10.34 6.34 8.55
N CYS A 94 9.93 6.39 7.28
CA CYS A 94 9.39 5.22 6.58
C CYS A 94 10.37 4.04 6.61
N ASP A 95 11.65 4.28 6.31
CA ASP A 95 12.71 3.27 6.37
C ASP A 95 12.83 2.66 7.77
N LYS A 96 12.83 3.51 8.80
CA LYS A 96 12.86 3.06 10.21
C LYS A 96 11.63 2.22 10.58
N ILE A 97 10.45 2.58 10.09
CA ILE A 97 9.21 1.83 10.33
C ILE A 97 9.24 0.49 9.59
N ALA A 98 9.66 0.47 8.33
CA ALA A 98 9.79 -0.75 7.53
C ALA A 98 10.74 -1.75 8.20
N GLN A 99 11.91 -1.29 8.65
CA GLN A 99 12.87 -2.12 9.39
C GLN A 99 12.28 -2.71 10.67
N LYS A 100 11.49 -1.93 11.43
CA LYS A 100 10.81 -2.43 12.64
C LYS A 100 9.75 -3.47 12.34
N ARG A 101 9.07 -3.35 11.19
CA ARG A 101 8.05 -4.30 10.73
C ARG A 101 8.66 -5.55 10.06
N GLY A 102 9.97 -5.52 9.79
CA GLY A 102 10.66 -6.59 9.08
C GLY A 102 10.40 -6.60 7.58
N ASP A 103 9.98 -5.48 7.00
CA ASP A 103 9.74 -5.35 5.57
C ASP A 103 11.07 -5.23 4.81
N ALA A 104 11.23 -5.99 3.72
CA ALA A 104 12.36 -5.82 2.82
C ALA A 104 12.22 -4.52 1.98
N PHE A 105 10.99 -4.16 1.61
CA PHE A 105 10.65 -2.97 0.83
C PHE A 105 9.74 -2.00 1.61
N ILE A 106 9.91 -0.71 1.36
CA ILE A 106 9.09 0.37 1.93
C ILE A 106 7.88 0.57 1.03
N SER A 107 6.72 0.14 1.49
CA SER A 107 5.43 0.37 0.81
C SER A 107 4.85 1.74 1.11
N SER A 108 3.97 2.22 0.22
CA SER A 108 3.36 3.55 0.30
C SER A 108 2.53 3.78 1.57
N GLU A 109 1.91 2.74 2.12
CA GLU A 109 1.15 2.83 3.38
C GLU A 109 1.98 3.25 4.61
N LEU A 110 3.30 3.00 4.58
CA LEU A 110 4.19 3.44 5.65
C LEU A 110 4.45 4.95 5.60
N PHE A 111 4.28 5.59 4.44
CA PHE A 111 4.37 7.04 4.32
C PHE A 111 3.31 7.75 5.14
N LEU A 112 2.06 7.25 5.11
CA LEU A 112 0.98 7.77 5.93
C LEU A 112 1.30 7.67 7.42
N LEU A 113 1.80 6.51 7.86
CA LEU A 113 2.16 6.29 9.26
C LEU A 113 3.34 7.17 9.69
N ALA A 114 4.34 7.36 8.82
CA ALA A 114 5.46 8.24 9.06
C ALA A 114 5.03 9.72 9.13
N ALA A 115 4.12 10.14 8.24
CA ALA A 115 3.62 11.51 8.18
C ALA A 115 2.89 11.95 9.48
N LEU A 116 2.24 11.02 10.18
CA LEU A 116 1.61 11.28 11.49
C LEU A 116 2.62 11.50 12.61
N ASP A 117 3.82 10.93 12.49
CA ASP A 117 4.90 11.04 13.48
C ASP A 117 5.80 12.25 13.23
N THR A 118 5.74 12.84 12.04
CA THR A 118 6.40 14.11 11.73
C THR A 118 5.58 15.29 12.24
N ARG A 119 6.25 16.42 12.50
CA ARG A 119 5.58 17.69 12.79
C ARG A 119 5.53 18.51 11.51
N GLY A 120 4.34 18.87 11.05
CA GLY A 120 4.17 19.73 9.89
C GLY A 120 2.72 19.89 9.47
N THR A 121 2.50 20.55 8.34
CA THR A 121 1.15 20.81 7.83
C THR A 121 0.41 19.51 7.54
N LEU A 122 1.10 18.50 6.99
CA LEU A 122 0.48 17.22 6.66
C LEU A 122 -0.01 16.46 7.90
N SER A 123 0.78 16.44 8.98
CA SER A 123 0.37 15.79 10.24
C SER A 123 -0.90 16.42 10.83
N ASP A 124 -0.98 17.75 10.77
CA ASP A 124 -2.14 18.49 11.28
C ASP A 124 -3.41 18.22 10.46
N LEU A 125 -3.28 18.15 9.13
CA LEU A 125 -4.40 17.82 8.25
C LEU A 125 -4.87 16.38 8.46
N LEU A 126 -3.95 15.44 8.61
CA LEU A 126 -4.27 14.05 8.90
C LEU A 126 -5.03 13.92 10.23
N ALA A 127 -4.54 14.58 11.29
CA ALA A 127 -5.19 14.58 12.60
C ALA A 127 -6.61 15.20 12.53
N ARG A 128 -6.79 16.32 11.82
CA ARG A 128 -8.10 16.95 11.61
C ARG A 128 -9.08 16.09 10.81
N ALA A 129 -8.56 15.24 9.92
CA ALA A 129 -9.36 14.27 9.16
C ALA A 129 -9.70 13.01 9.97
N GLY A 130 -9.21 12.90 11.22
CA GLY A 130 -9.49 11.78 12.13
C GLY A 130 -8.41 10.69 12.14
N ALA A 131 -7.28 10.90 11.46
CA ALA A 131 -6.20 9.91 11.46
C ALA A 131 -5.45 9.89 12.79
N THR A 132 -5.36 8.72 13.40
CA THR A 132 -4.48 8.44 14.55
C THR A 132 -3.48 7.37 14.19
N LYS A 133 -2.34 7.35 14.88
CA LYS A 133 -1.29 6.36 14.66
C LYS A 133 -1.79 4.94 14.89
N GLU A 134 -2.62 4.77 15.92
CA GLU A 134 -3.21 3.49 16.30
C GLU A 134 -4.18 2.99 15.24
N ALA A 135 -5.09 3.86 14.76
CA ALA A 135 -6.08 3.50 13.74
C ALA A 135 -5.40 3.16 12.40
N VAL A 136 -4.42 3.97 11.99
CA VAL A 136 -3.66 3.74 10.74
C VAL A 136 -2.81 2.48 10.84
N SER A 137 -2.09 2.26 11.95
CA SER A 137 -1.31 1.03 12.14
C SER A 137 -2.19 -0.20 12.08
N LYS A 138 -3.36 -0.19 12.74
CA LYS A 138 -4.30 -1.30 12.71
C LYS A 138 -4.88 -1.54 11.32
N ALA A 139 -5.19 -0.47 10.57
CA ALA A 139 -5.66 -0.58 9.20
C ALA A 139 -4.60 -1.19 8.27
N ILE A 140 -3.33 -0.81 8.43
CA ILE A 140 -2.19 -1.43 7.72
C ILE A 140 -2.14 -2.92 8.01
N ASP A 141 -2.19 -3.30 9.29
CA ASP A 141 -2.09 -4.71 9.70
C ASP A 141 -3.26 -5.54 9.15
N GLN A 142 -4.47 -4.97 9.12
CA GLN A 142 -5.65 -5.59 8.54
C GLN A 142 -5.54 -5.78 7.03
N ILE A 143 -5.04 -4.77 6.30
CA ILE A 143 -4.89 -4.85 4.83
C ILE A 143 -3.77 -5.79 4.42
N ARG A 144 -2.73 -5.90 5.24
CA ARG A 144 -1.61 -6.84 5.03
C ARG A 144 -1.94 -8.26 5.46
N GLY A 145 -2.93 -8.48 6.34
CA GLY A 145 -3.20 -9.81 6.89
C GLY A 145 -2.02 -10.43 7.63
N GLY A 146 -1.11 -9.59 8.17
CA GLY A 146 0.13 -10.03 8.81
C GLY A 146 1.30 -10.31 7.86
N GLU A 147 1.14 -10.14 6.55
CA GLU A 147 2.23 -10.31 5.58
C GLU A 147 3.23 -9.15 5.61
N GLN A 148 4.50 -9.50 5.40
CA GLN A 148 5.60 -8.55 5.23
C GLN A 148 5.75 -8.16 3.75
N VAL A 149 6.22 -6.94 3.52
CA VAL A 149 6.47 -6.43 2.16
C VAL A 149 7.84 -6.89 1.68
N ASN A 150 7.89 -8.10 1.11
CA ASN A 150 9.12 -8.76 0.66
C ASN A 150 9.32 -8.75 -0.86
N ASP A 151 8.37 -8.19 -1.62
CA ASP A 151 8.44 -8.00 -3.07
C ASP A 151 8.23 -6.52 -3.42
N GLN A 152 8.94 -6.03 -4.43
CA GLN A 152 8.82 -4.66 -4.91
C GLN A 152 7.43 -4.35 -5.50
N ASN A 153 6.72 -5.37 -5.99
CA ASN A 153 5.36 -5.32 -6.55
C ASN A 153 4.27 -5.73 -5.55
N ALA A 154 4.59 -5.91 -4.26
CA ALA A 154 3.64 -6.43 -3.27
C ALA A 154 2.35 -5.60 -3.12
N GLU A 155 2.37 -4.31 -3.47
CA GLU A 155 1.16 -3.48 -3.47
C GLU A 155 0.23 -3.78 -4.65
N ASP A 156 0.78 -4.08 -5.82
CA ASP A 156 0.01 -4.42 -7.02
C ASP A 156 -0.65 -5.79 -6.89
N GLN A 157 0.11 -6.80 -6.45
CA GLN A 157 -0.40 -8.16 -6.27
C GLN A 157 -1.60 -8.22 -5.31
N ARG A 158 -1.56 -7.43 -4.23
CA ARG A 158 -2.67 -7.32 -3.27
C ARG A 158 -3.95 -6.73 -3.90
N GLN A 159 -3.81 -5.84 -4.89
CA GLN A 159 -4.94 -5.22 -5.58
C GLN A 159 -5.50 -6.10 -6.72
N GLU A 160 -4.64 -6.85 -7.41
CA GLU A 160 -5.05 -7.76 -8.49
C GLU A 160 -6.02 -8.84 -7.99
N LEU A 161 -5.77 -9.39 -6.79
CA LEU A 161 -6.70 -10.34 -6.18
C LEU A 161 -8.08 -9.72 -6.00
N LYS A 162 -8.19 -8.50 -5.46
CA LYS A 162 -9.50 -7.84 -5.30
C LYS A 162 -10.17 -7.47 -6.62
N LYS A 163 -9.38 -7.14 -7.66
CA LYS A 163 -9.90 -6.69 -8.96
C LYS A 163 -10.35 -7.83 -9.86
N PHE A 164 -9.61 -8.94 -9.86
CA PHE A 164 -9.81 -10.06 -10.79
C PHE A 164 -10.32 -11.33 -10.15
N THR A 165 -10.41 -11.37 -8.82
CA THR A 165 -10.93 -12.55 -8.10
C THR A 165 -12.12 -12.17 -7.23
N ILE A 166 -12.88 -13.18 -6.84
CA ILE A 166 -13.97 -13.05 -5.89
C ILE A 166 -13.55 -13.84 -4.65
N ASP A 167 -13.46 -13.15 -3.52
CA ASP A 167 -13.23 -13.80 -2.23
C ASP A 167 -14.51 -14.55 -1.81
N LEU A 168 -14.51 -15.88 -1.99
CA LEU A 168 -15.62 -16.74 -1.60
C LEU A 168 -15.64 -17.01 -0.09
N THR A 169 -14.52 -16.89 0.60
CA THR A 169 -14.44 -17.06 2.06
C THR A 169 -15.12 -15.91 2.79
N GLU A 170 -14.84 -14.67 2.40
CA GLU A 170 -15.50 -13.48 2.94
C GLU A 170 -17.01 -13.51 2.68
N ARG A 171 -17.44 -13.96 1.49
CA ARG A 171 -18.87 -14.11 1.17
C ARG A 171 -19.57 -15.17 2.04
N ALA A 172 -18.87 -16.25 2.38
CA ALA A 172 -19.39 -17.29 3.26
C ALA A 172 -19.58 -16.76 4.69
N GLU A 173 -18.60 -16.01 5.21
CA GLU A 173 -18.68 -15.38 6.53
C GLU A 173 -19.82 -14.36 6.62
N GLN A 174 -20.07 -13.62 5.55
CA GLN A 174 -21.17 -12.66 5.45
C GLN A 174 -22.55 -13.32 5.20
N GLY A 175 -22.62 -14.66 5.12
CA GLY A 175 -23.86 -15.40 4.83
C GLY A 175 -24.43 -15.14 3.44
N LYS A 176 -23.61 -14.63 2.51
CA LYS A 176 -24.00 -14.34 1.12
C LYS A 176 -23.85 -15.56 0.19
N LEU A 177 -23.39 -16.69 0.72
CA LEU A 177 -23.33 -17.98 0.03
C LEU A 177 -24.43 -18.89 0.57
N ASP A 178 -25.26 -19.40 -0.33
CA ASP A 178 -26.29 -20.37 0.02
C ASP A 178 -25.66 -21.70 0.46
N PRO A 179 -26.27 -22.40 1.44
CA PRO A 179 -25.77 -23.71 1.87
C PRO A 179 -25.86 -24.72 0.72
N VAL A 180 -24.76 -25.40 0.45
CA VAL A 180 -24.69 -26.44 -0.57
C VAL A 180 -25.16 -27.77 0.02
N ILE A 181 -26.32 -28.27 -0.42
CA ILE A 181 -26.93 -29.49 0.10
C ILE A 181 -26.53 -30.71 -0.75
N GLY A 182 -26.13 -31.81 -0.10
CA GLY A 182 -25.90 -33.11 -0.76
C GLY A 182 -24.59 -33.23 -1.53
N ARG A 183 -23.61 -32.36 -1.26
CA ARG A 183 -22.26 -32.36 -1.89
C ARG A 183 -21.13 -32.63 -0.90
N ASP A 184 -21.44 -33.28 0.22
CA ASP A 184 -20.49 -33.51 1.31
C ASP A 184 -19.29 -34.37 0.88
N GLU A 185 -19.52 -35.34 0.00
CA GLU A 185 -18.46 -36.23 -0.50
C GLU A 185 -17.46 -35.47 -1.39
N GLU A 186 -17.95 -34.68 -2.34
CA GLU A 186 -17.11 -33.89 -3.24
C GLU A 186 -16.34 -32.81 -2.50
N ILE A 187 -16.98 -32.12 -1.54
CA ILE A 187 -16.32 -31.12 -0.68
C ILE A 187 -15.22 -31.79 0.15
N ARG A 188 -15.52 -32.91 0.81
CA ARG A 188 -14.53 -33.68 1.59
C ARG A 188 -13.39 -34.16 0.73
N ARG A 189 -13.67 -34.67 -0.48
CA ARG A 189 -12.64 -35.13 -1.42
C ARG A 189 -11.75 -33.98 -1.87
N THR A 190 -12.32 -32.81 -2.14
CA THR A 190 -11.57 -31.61 -2.53
C THR A 190 -10.62 -31.17 -1.43
N ILE A 191 -11.11 -31.09 -0.18
CA ILE A 191 -10.29 -30.75 1.00
C ILE A 191 -9.15 -31.76 1.17
N GLN A 192 -9.44 -33.06 1.07
CA GLN A 192 -8.41 -34.11 1.17
C GLN A 192 -7.32 -33.95 0.11
N VAL A 193 -7.68 -33.59 -1.13
CA VAL A 193 -6.71 -33.35 -2.21
C VAL A 193 -5.83 -32.13 -1.90
N LEU A 194 -6.43 -31.03 -1.46
CA LEU A 194 -5.70 -29.79 -1.12
C LEU A 194 -4.72 -29.98 0.05
N GLN A 195 -5.02 -30.88 1.00
CA GLN A 195 -4.18 -31.17 2.16
C GLN A 195 -3.00 -32.14 1.87
N ARG A 196 -2.91 -32.76 0.69
CA ARG A 196 -1.81 -33.69 0.37
C ARG A 196 -0.50 -32.94 0.25
N ARG A 197 0.61 -33.49 0.76
CA ARG A 197 1.97 -32.91 0.57
C ARG A 197 2.57 -33.11 -0.83
N THR A 198 2.01 -34.02 -1.61
CA THR A 198 2.44 -34.34 -2.98
C THR A 198 1.24 -34.26 -3.92
N LYS A 199 1.48 -33.77 -5.15
CA LYS A 199 0.44 -33.41 -6.16
C LYS A 199 -0.41 -32.16 -5.85
N ASN A 200 -0.12 -31.42 -4.78
CA ASN A 200 -0.72 -30.10 -4.49
C ASN A 200 0.16 -28.92 -4.93
N LEU A 201 1.47 -29.12 -5.02
CA LEU A 201 2.42 -28.16 -5.56
C LEU A 201 2.39 -28.22 -7.09
N TRP A 202 2.29 -27.06 -7.72
CA TRP A 202 2.47 -26.83 -9.15
C TRP A 202 3.92 -27.15 -9.53
N SER A 203 4.29 -28.43 -9.51
CA SER A 203 5.57 -28.92 -10.01
C SER A 203 5.41 -29.16 -11.50
N PRO A 204 6.19 -28.50 -12.38
CA PRO A 204 6.11 -28.74 -13.81
C PRO A 204 6.39 -30.22 -14.12
N PRO A 205 5.76 -30.79 -15.16
CA PRO A 205 5.74 -32.24 -15.43
C PRO A 205 7.11 -32.89 -15.74
N PHE A 206 8.22 -32.17 -15.63
CA PHE A 206 9.54 -32.64 -16.08
C PHE A 206 10.42 -33.33 -15.01
N LEU A 207 9.96 -33.44 -13.76
CA LEU A 207 10.79 -34.02 -12.67
C LEU A 207 10.30 -35.38 -12.15
N GLN A 208 9.49 -36.13 -12.90
CA GLN A 208 9.08 -37.50 -12.51
C GLN A 208 9.86 -38.65 -13.16
N HIS A 209 10.86 -38.38 -14.00
CA HIS A 209 11.74 -39.42 -14.55
C HIS A 209 13.15 -39.37 -13.96
N ARG A 210 13.29 -39.61 -12.66
CA ARG A 210 14.56 -40.09 -12.09
C ARG A 210 14.37 -40.49 -10.64
N PHE A 211 13.88 -41.71 -10.39
CA PHE A 211 14.25 -42.55 -9.25
C PHE A 211 13.80 -43.99 -9.57
N LEU A 212 14.47 -44.56 -10.56
CA LEU A 212 14.60 -46.01 -10.72
C LEU A 212 16.10 -46.29 -10.73
N ILE A 213 16.73 -46.40 -9.56
CA ILE A 213 17.98 -47.16 -9.37
C ILE A 213 17.97 -47.71 -7.94
N ASN A 214 17.91 -49.04 -7.86
CA ASN A 214 18.19 -50.00 -6.77
C ASN A 214 17.54 -49.79 -5.40
#